data_AF-A0A286FE89-F1
#
_entry.id   AF-A0A286FE89-F1
#
_cell.length_a   1.000
_cell.length_b   1.000
_cell.length_c   1.000
_cell.angle_alpha   90.00
_cell.angle_beta   90.00
_cell.angle_gamma   90.00
#
_symmetry.space_group_name_H-M   'P 1'
#
loop_
_entity.id
_entity.type
_entity.pdbx_description
1 polymer ?
#
loop_
_entity_poly.entity_id
_entity_poly.type
_entity_poly.pdbx_seq_one_letter_code
_entity_poly.pdbx_strand_id
1 'polypeptide(L)'
;MSTSTGDTPTGGTAPTDLQAAAADFTWLLNRFATETAGVVDAIAVSSDGLLIAVSELRERAHSERLAAIVSGITSLAAGASGNYGLGGLGGLNKVIIDLEGGHVIVSAIGSGAVLGVVADKDAKLGNIAYEMTVFANRAGAALSPQLVLELKNSVGATR
;
A
#
# COMPACT_ATOMS: atom_id res chain seq x y z
N MET A 1 46.88 15.49 -26.57
CA MET A 1 45.92 16.62 -26.43
C MET A 1 44.88 16.46 -27.52
N SER A 2 43.59 16.25 -27.31
CA SER A 2 42.78 16.26 -26.10
C SER A 2 41.52 15.43 -26.34
N THR A 3 41.03 14.79 -25.28
CA THR A 3 39.78 14.03 -25.16
C THR A 3 38.55 14.94 -25.24
N SER A 4 37.47 14.50 -25.91
CA SER A 4 36.13 15.06 -25.69
C SER A 4 35.18 13.92 -25.38
N THR A 5 35.02 13.68 -24.08
CA THR A 5 34.02 12.81 -23.46
C THR A 5 32.64 13.40 -23.73
N GLY A 6 31.74 12.62 -24.34
CA GLY A 6 30.33 12.96 -24.43
C GLY A 6 29.64 12.74 -23.09
N ASP A 7 29.01 13.80 -22.58
CA ASP A 7 28.19 13.77 -21.38
C ASP A 7 27.08 12.71 -21.48
N THR A 8 27.01 11.86 -20.46
CA THR A 8 25.85 11.01 -20.20
C THR A 8 24.86 11.85 -19.40
N PRO A 9 23.59 12.04 -19.83
CA PRO A 9 22.61 12.72 -18.99
C PRO A 9 22.33 11.82 -17.79
N THR A 10 22.80 12.21 -16.62
CA THR A 10 22.34 11.68 -15.34
C THR A 10 20.91 12.15 -15.14
N GLY A 11 19.95 11.33 -15.59
CA GLY A 11 18.53 11.53 -15.36
C GLY A 11 18.20 11.46 -13.87
N GLY A 12 18.32 12.60 -13.18
CA GLY A 12 17.64 12.80 -11.91
C GLY A 12 16.15 12.88 -12.22
N THR A 13 15.38 11.89 -11.78
CA THR A 13 13.91 11.93 -11.80
C THR A 13 13.50 13.22 -11.10
N ALA A 14 12.88 14.14 -11.83
CA ALA A 14 12.59 15.47 -11.30
C ALA A 14 11.57 15.35 -10.14
N PRO A 15 11.61 16.23 -9.13
CA PRO A 15 10.65 16.24 -8.02
C PRO A 15 9.18 16.26 -8.48
N THR A 16 8.90 16.86 -9.63
CA THR A 16 7.57 16.96 -10.25
C THR A 16 7.02 15.61 -10.69
N ASP A 17 7.89 14.68 -11.12
CA ASP A 17 7.46 13.34 -11.56
C ASP A 17 7.04 12.46 -10.38
N LEU A 18 7.70 12.61 -9.23
CA LEU A 18 7.36 11.87 -8.00
C LEU A 18 6.05 12.35 -7.37
N GLN A 19 5.80 13.66 -7.39
CA GLN A 19 4.54 14.24 -6.91
C GLN A 19 3.35 13.77 -7.76
N ALA A 20 3.49 13.75 -9.08
CA ALA A 20 2.48 13.19 -9.98
C ALA A 20 2.24 11.70 -9.70
N ALA A 21 3.31 10.90 -9.57
CA ALA A 21 3.19 9.48 -9.23
C ALA A 21 2.53 9.24 -7.86
N ALA A 22 2.76 10.11 -6.87
CA ALA A 22 2.13 10.02 -5.56
C ALA A 22 0.63 10.34 -5.62
N ALA A 23 0.26 11.36 -6.40
CA ALA A 23 -1.14 11.69 -6.69
C ALA A 23 -1.84 10.55 -7.44
N ASP A 24 -1.19 9.96 -8.44
CA ASP A 24 -1.70 8.82 -9.21
C ASP A 24 -1.92 7.58 -8.33
N PHE A 25 -0.98 7.30 -7.43
CA PHE A 25 -1.10 6.21 -6.46
C PHE A 25 -2.30 6.41 -5.52
N THR A 26 -2.44 7.62 -4.97
CA THR A 26 -3.55 7.97 -4.09
C THR A 26 -4.88 7.88 -4.84
N TRP A 27 -4.95 8.42 -6.06
CA TRP A 27 -6.11 8.30 -6.91
C TRP A 27 -6.47 6.83 -7.19
N LEU A 28 -5.48 5.98 -7.48
CA LEU A 28 -5.70 4.56 -7.73
C LEU A 28 -6.26 3.85 -6.49
N LEU A 29 -5.80 4.20 -5.29
CA LEU A 29 -6.32 3.66 -4.03
C LEU A 29 -7.76 4.12 -3.78
N ASN A 30 -8.07 5.40 -3.97
CA ASN A 30 -9.42 5.94 -3.85
C ASN A 30 -10.36 5.24 -4.83
N ARG A 31 -9.93 5.06 -6.08
CA ARG A 31 -10.68 4.36 -7.11
C ARG A 31 -10.95 2.91 -6.70
N PHE A 32 -9.94 2.19 -6.22
CA PHE A 32 -10.13 0.83 -5.73
C PHE A 32 -11.20 0.76 -4.63
N ALA A 33 -11.14 1.64 -3.63
CA ALA A 33 -12.08 1.64 -2.52
C ALA A 33 -13.51 1.99 -2.94
N THR A 34 -13.65 2.93 -3.88
CA THR A 34 -14.97 3.43 -4.33
C THR A 34 -15.63 2.50 -5.36
N GLU A 35 -14.85 1.83 -6.21
CA GLU A 35 -15.38 0.94 -7.26
C GLU A 35 -15.54 -0.51 -6.79
N THR A 36 -14.88 -0.92 -5.69
CA THR A 36 -14.99 -2.29 -5.17
C THR A 36 -16.15 -2.41 -4.19
N ALA A 37 -17.23 -3.07 -4.63
CA ALA A 37 -18.41 -3.31 -3.80
C ALA A 37 -18.06 -4.02 -2.49
N GLY A 38 -18.54 -3.46 -1.37
CA GLY A 38 -18.35 -3.98 -0.01
C GLY A 38 -17.11 -3.42 0.69
N VAL A 39 -16.24 -2.65 0.02
CA VAL A 39 -15.14 -1.93 0.67
C VAL A 39 -15.69 -0.71 1.40
N VAL A 40 -15.30 -0.58 2.67
CA VAL A 40 -15.69 0.54 3.56
C VAL A 40 -14.54 1.54 3.70
N ASP A 41 -13.30 1.03 3.83
CA ASP A 41 -12.09 1.85 3.90
C ASP A 41 -10.90 1.06 3.34
N ALA A 42 -9.92 1.77 2.81
CA ALA A 42 -8.67 1.20 2.33
C ALA A 42 -7.49 2.15 2.59
N ILE A 43 -6.38 1.56 3.03
CA ILE A 43 -5.12 2.26 3.30
C ILE A 43 -3.94 1.52 2.72
N ALA A 44 -2.89 2.25 2.37
CA ALA A 44 -1.57 1.69 2.10
C ALA A 44 -0.62 2.06 3.22
N VAL A 45 0.18 1.08 3.65
CA VAL A 45 1.15 1.19 4.75
C VAL A 45 2.51 0.75 4.23
N SER A 46 3.57 1.49 4.53
CA SER A 46 4.93 1.09 4.17
C SER A 46 5.47 -0.02 5.07
N SER A 47 6.61 -0.60 4.69
CA SER A 47 7.27 -1.68 5.43
C SER A 47 7.66 -1.34 6.88
N ASP A 48 7.82 -0.05 7.20
CA ASP A 48 8.06 0.46 8.55
C ASP A 48 6.78 0.82 9.31
N GLY A 49 5.60 0.46 8.79
CA GLY A 49 4.32 0.61 9.48
C GLY A 49 3.69 2.00 9.37
N LEU A 50 4.25 2.91 8.56
CA LEU A 50 3.72 4.25 8.37
C LEU A 50 2.67 4.29 7.27
N LEU A 51 1.65 5.12 7.48
CA LEU A 51 0.62 5.39 6.48
C LEU A 51 1.22 6.12 5.28
N ILE A 52 1.00 5.59 4.08
CA ILE A 52 1.51 6.19 2.82
C ILE A 52 0.40 6.61 1.87
N ALA A 53 -0.80 6.05 1.98
CA ALA A 53 -1.99 6.57 1.29
C ALA A 53 -3.28 6.12 1.98
N VAL A 54 -4.36 6.85 1.73
CA VAL A 54 -5.71 6.57 2.23
C VAL A 54 -6.72 6.77 1.10
N SER A 55 -7.80 5.98 1.09
CA SER A 55 -8.86 6.08 0.08
C SER A 55 -9.79 7.30 0.27
N GLU A 56 -10.16 7.60 1.51
CA GLU A 56 -10.81 8.84 1.90
C GLU A 56 -10.33 9.23 3.30
N LEU A 57 -9.75 10.42 3.44
CA LEU A 57 -9.33 10.92 4.75
C LEU A 57 -10.56 11.41 5.53
N ARG A 58 -11.34 10.48 6.09
CA ARG A 58 -12.54 10.79 6.90
C ARG A 58 -12.12 11.41 8.23
N GLU A 59 -11.26 10.71 8.97
CA GLU A 59 -10.64 11.19 10.20
C GLU A 59 -9.22 10.61 10.31
N ARG A 60 -8.22 11.49 10.35
CA ARG A 60 -6.80 11.11 10.35
C ARG A 60 -6.43 10.10 11.46
N ALA A 61 -6.98 10.30 12.67
CA ALA A 61 -6.75 9.42 13.81
C ALA A 61 -7.34 8.00 13.61
N HIS A 62 -8.35 7.85 12.74
CA HIS A 62 -8.88 6.54 12.38
C HIS A 62 -7.91 5.80 11.45
N SER A 63 -7.42 6.47 10.39
CA SER A 63 -6.46 5.89 9.45
C SER A 63 -5.13 5.54 10.10
N GLU A 64 -4.62 6.34 11.04
CA GLU A 64 -3.41 6.02 11.82
C GLU A 64 -3.59 4.78 12.70
N ARG A 65 -4.78 4.63 13.33
CA ARG A 65 -5.11 3.42 14.09
C ARG A 65 -5.18 2.19 13.19
N LEU A 66 -5.79 2.31 12.01
CA LEU A 66 -5.84 1.22 11.03
C LEU A 66 -4.42 0.86 10.54
N ALA A 67 -3.55 1.84 10.31
CA ALA A 67 -2.15 1.58 9.95
C ALA A 67 -1.40 0.78 11.03
N ALA A 68 -1.59 1.13 12.31
CA ALA A 68 -1.02 0.38 13.43
C ALA A 68 -1.53 -1.07 13.48
N ILE A 69 -2.84 -1.28 13.26
CA ILE A 69 -3.46 -2.62 13.19
C ILE A 69 -2.83 -3.44 12.04
N VAL A 70 -2.78 -2.86 10.83
CA VAL A 70 -2.23 -3.51 9.64
C VAL A 70 -0.74 -3.87 9.82
N SER A 71 0.04 -2.97 10.42
CA SER A 71 1.45 -3.22 10.74
C SER A 71 1.63 -4.36 11.75
N GLY A 72 0.78 -4.42 12.78
CA GLY A 72 0.77 -5.50 13.76
C GLY A 72 0.45 -6.85 13.12
N ILE A 73 -0.60 -6.89 12.28
CA ILE A 73 -1.00 -8.09 11.53
C ILE A 73 0.14 -8.58 10.64
N THR A 74 0.78 -7.68 9.90
CA THR A 74 1.90 -8.00 9.00
C THR A 74 3.07 -8.58 9.78
N SER A 75 3.38 -8.02 10.95
CA SER A 75 4.46 -8.51 11.83
C SER A 75 4.17 -9.91 12.37
N LEU A 76 2.93 -10.17 12.80
CA LEU A 76 2.50 -11.49 13.25
C LEU A 76 2.57 -12.52 12.12
N ALA A 77 2.13 -12.15 10.91
CA ALA A 77 2.21 -13.00 9.74
C ALA A 77 3.67 -13.33 9.37
N ALA A 78 4.57 -12.35 9.42
CA ALA A 78 6.00 -12.57 9.21
C ALA A 78 6.59 -13.51 10.27
N GLY A 79 6.25 -13.33 11.54
CA GLY A 79 6.66 -14.21 12.63
C GLY A 79 6.18 -15.66 12.45
N ALA A 80 4.90 -15.83 12.10
CA ALA A 80 4.34 -17.15 11.79
C ALA A 80 5.05 -17.80 10.59
N SER A 81 5.25 -17.04 9.52
CA SER A 81 5.96 -17.50 8.32
C SER A 81 7.38 -17.96 8.64
N GLY A 82 8.12 -17.20 9.45
CA GLY A 82 9.48 -17.54 9.86
C GLY A 82 9.53 -18.76 10.78
N ASN A 83 8.66 -18.80 11.81
CA ASN A 83 8.63 -19.89 12.80
C ASN A 83 8.29 -21.25 12.17
N TYR A 84 7.39 -21.27 11.19
CA TYR A 84 6.95 -22.51 10.54
C TYR A 84 7.62 -22.77 9.19
N GLY A 85 8.61 -21.96 8.79
CA GLY A 85 9.31 -22.13 7.51
C GLY A 85 8.41 -22.00 6.29
N LEU A 86 7.31 -21.25 6.40
CA LEU A 86 6.34 -21.03 5.32
C LEU A 86 6.77 -19.90 4.37
N GLY A 87 7.92 -19.27 4.65
CA GLY A 87 8.44 -18.15 3.89
C GLY A 87 9.06 -18.58 2.57
N GLY A 88 8.55 -18.05 1.46
CA GLY A 88 9.20 -18.04 0.15
C GLY A 88 9.60 -16.62 -0.27
N LEU A 89 10.06 -16.45 -1.52
CA LEU A 89 10.48 -15.15 -2.07
C LEU A 89 9.39 -14.05 -2.06
N GLY A 90 8.11 -14.43 -1.85
CA GLY A 90 6.95 -13.54 -1.95
C GLY A 90 6.36 -13.02 -0.64
N GLY A 91 6.83 -13.46 0.53
CA GLY A 91 6.33 -12.97 1.82
C GLY A 91 4.82 -13.19 2.06
N LEU A 92 4.17 -12.22 2.72
CA LEU A 92 2.74 -12.25 3.05
C LEU A 92 1.87 -12.19 1.79
N ASN A 93 1.06 -13.23 1.54
CA ASN A 93 0.04 -13.17 0.50
C ASN A 93 -1.18 -12.37 0.96
N LYS A 94 -1.93 -12.89 1.93
CA LYS A 94 -3.13 -12.27 2.51
C LYS A 94 -3.32 -12.69 3.96
N VAL A 95 -3.84 -11.81 4.79
CA VAL A 95 -4.48 -12.11 6.08
C VAL A 95 -5.94 -11.67 5.99
N ILE A 96 -6.85 -12.49 6.49
CA ILE A 96 -8.28 -12.17 6.60
C ILE A 96 -8.68 -12.32 8.06
N ILE A 97 -9.25 -11.26 8.62
CA ILE A 97 -9.87 -11.27 9.94
C ILE A 97 -11.37 -11.16 9.72
N ASP A 98 -12.10 -12.18 10.15
CA ASP A 98 -13.55 -12.27 10.09
C ASP A 98 -14.15 -11.86 11.44
N LEU A 99 -15.01 -10.85 11.43
CA LEU A 99 -15.64 -10.24 12.59
C LEU A 99 -17.15 -10.18 12.38
N GLU A 100 -17.92 -10.16 13.46
CA GLU A 100 -19.39 -10.10 13.39
C GLU A 100 -19.91 -8.93 12.52
N GLY A 101 -19.21 -7.79 12.54
CA GLY A 101 -19.59 -6.58 11.80
C GLY A 101 -18.99 -6.45 10.40
N GLY A 102 -18.09 -7.33 9.98
CA GLY A 102 -17.35 -7.18 8.73
C GLY A 102 -15.96 -7.79 8.78
N HIS A 103 -15.09 -7.33 7.89
CA HIS A 103 -13.81 -8.00 7.65
C HIS A 103 -12.66 -7.00 7.58
N VAL A 104 -11.48 -7.44 8.01
CA VAL A 104 -10.21 -6.75 7.72
C VAL A 104 -9.37 -7.67 6.86
N ILE A 105 -9.00 -7.19 5.67
CA ILE A 105 -8.14 -7.92 4.74
C ILE A 105 -6.82 -7.15 4.58
N VAL A 106 -5.71 -7.86 4.71
CA VAL A 106 -4.35 -7.31 4.57
C VAL A 106 -3.62 -8.07 3.48
N SER A 107 -2.98 -7.39 2.53
CA SER A 107 -2.14 -8.04 1.51
C SER A 107 -0.87 -7.26 1.22
N ALA A 108 0.21 -7.93 0.88
CA ALA A 108 1.41 -7.24 0.40
C ALA A 108 1.14 -6.54 -0.95
N ILE A 109 1.82 -5.42 -1.16
CA ILE A 109 1.85 -4.65 -2.40
C ILE A 109 3.28 -4.22 -2.71
N GLY A 110 3.84 -4.69 -3.84
CA GLY A 110 5.14 -4.27 -4.34
C GLY A 110 6.27 -4.32 -3.30
N SER A 111 7.07 -3.24 -3.26
CA SER A 111 8.34 -3.03 -2.53
C SER A 111 8.25 -3.04 -0.99
N GLY A 112 7.50 -3.99 -0.41
CA GLY A 112 7.34 -4.16 1.03
C GLY A 112 6.24 -3.29 1.65
N ALA A 113 5.45 -2.60 0.83
CA ALA A 113 4.23 -1.95 1.30
C ALA A 113 3.09 -2.98 1.46
N VAL A 114 2.04 -2.57 2.16
CA VAL A 114 0.90 -3.41 2.54
C VAL A 114 -0.39 -2.64 2.30
N LEU A 115 -1.36 -3.28 1.66
CA LEU A 115 -2.73 -2.79 1.51
C LEU A 115 -3.58 -3.35 2.66
N GLY A 116 -4.22 -2.47 3.42
CA GLY A 116 -5.23 -2.81 4.41
C GLY A 116 -6.61 -2.37 3.94
N VAL A 117 -7.59 -3.26 4.04
CA VAL A 117 -8.96 -3.05 3.57
C VAL A 117 -9.93 -3.42 4.67
N VAL A 118 -10.85 -2.51 4.97
CA VAL A 118 -12.03 -2.77 5.81
C VAL A 118 -13.20 -3.01 4.88
N ALA A 119 -13.91 -4.11 5.10
CA ALA A 119 -15.07 -4.48 4.30
C ALA A 119 -16.28 -4.73 5.20
N ASP A 120 -17.47 -4.48 4.67
CA ASP A 120 -18.71 -4.77 5.38
C ASP A 120 -18.97 -6.28 5.52
N LYS A 121 -20.00 -6.65 6.27
CA LYS A 121 -20.37 -8.05 6.54
C LYS A 121 -20.90 -8.82 5.33
N ASP A 122 -21.47 -8.12 4.34
CA ASP A 122 -22.10 -8.73 3.17
C ASP A 122 -21.14 -8.75 1.95
N ALA A 123 -19.93 -8.23 2.16
CA ALA A 123 -18.90 -8.13 1.16
C ALA A 123 -18.50 -9.50 0.60
N LYS A 124 -18.43 -9.58 -0.73
CA LYS A 124 -17.94 -10.78 -1.42
C LYS A 124 -16.41 -10.81 -1.35
N LEU A 125 -15.85 -11.49 -0.34
CA LEU A 125 -14.40 -11.54 -0.12
C LEU A 125 -13.58 -11.99 -1.32
N GLY A 126 -14.11 -12.91 -2.14
CA GLY A 126 -13.45 -13.31 -3.39
C GLY A 126 -13.28 -12.17 -4.39
N ASN A 127 -14.28 -11.28 -4.49
CA ASN A 127 -14.21 -10.09 -5.33
C ASN A 127 -13.20 -9.07 -4.79
N ILE A 128 -13.24 -8.82 -3.48
CA ILE A 128 -12.28 -7.92 -2.83
C ILE A 128 -10.85 -8.44 -3.02
N ALA A 129 -10.61 -9.73 -2.79
CA ALA A 129 -9.30 -10.35 -2.98
C ALA A 129 -8.80 -10.25 -4.44
N TYR A 130 -9.70 -10.35 -5.42
CA TYR A 130 -9.39 -10.13 -6.82
C TYR A 130 -8.99 -8.67 -7.08
N GLU A 131 -9.82 -7.72 -6.68
CA GLU A 131 -9.54 -6.29 -6.90
C GLU A 131 -8.28 -5.82 -6.15
N MET A 132 -8.01 -6.33 -4.94
CA MET A 132 -6.75 -6.10 -4.23
C MET A 132 -5.55 -6.60 -5.02
N THR A 133 -5.69 -7.72 -5.73
CA THR A 133 -4.61 -8.26 -6.59
C THR A 133 -4.43 -7.39 -7.84
N VAL A 134 -5.51 -6.89 -8.44
CA VAL A 134 -5.44 -5.94 -9.57
C VAL A 134 -4.77 -4.64 -9.13
N PHE A 135 -5.17 -4.09 -7.99
CA PHE A 135 -4.55 -2.93 -7.38
C PHE A 135 -3.05 -3.18 -7.13
N ALA A 136 -2.70 -4.29 -6.47
CA ALA A 136 -1.32 -4.66 -6.16
C ALA A 136 -0.43 -4.70 -7.41
N ASN A 137 -0.93 -5.26 -8.51
CA ASN A 137 -0.19 -5.35 -9.76
C ASN A 137 0.03 -3.98 -10.42
N ARG A 138 -0.98 -3.10 -10.39
CA ARG A 138 -0.89 -1.74 -10.95
C ARG A 138 -0.02 -0.83 -10.09
N ALA A 139 -0.27 -0.82 -8.79
CA ALA A 139 0.37 0.06 -7.82
C ALA A 139 1.78 -0.41 -7.47
N GLY A 140 1.99 -1.72 -7.36
CA GLY A 140 3.26 -2.33 -6.98
C GLY A 140 4.41 -2.05 -7.95
N ALA A 141 4.11 -1.93 -9.24
CA ALA A 141 5.12 -1.58 -10.25
C ALA A 141 5.64 -0.13 -10.12
N ALA A 142 4.80 0.78 -9.62
CA ALA A 142 5.15 2.19 -9.44
C ALA A 142 5.81 2.49 -8.07
N LEU A 143 5.59 1.62 -7.08
CA LEU A 143 6.08 1.73 -5.70
C LEU A 143 7.61 1.60 -5.61
N SER A 144 8.34 2.66 -5.99
CA SER A 144 9.77 2.79 -5.72
C SER A 144 10.03 3.30 -4.29
N PRO A 145 11.21 3.06 -3.71
CA PRO A 145 11.58 3.64 -2.41
C PRO A 145 11.43 5.17 -2.35
N GLN A 146 11.74 5.86 -3.46
CA GLN A 146 11.59 7.31 -3.58
C GLN A 146 10.12 7.72 -3.57
N LEU A 147 9.25 6.97 -4.26
CA LEU A 147 7.82 7.24 -4.24
C LEU A 147 7.22 7.00 -2.84
N VAL A 148 7.65 5.94 -2.14
CA VAL A 148 7.22 5.68 -0.76
C VAL A 148 7.57 6.85 0.15
N LEU A 149 8.77 7.45 0.00
CA LEU A 149 9.16 8.62 0.78
C LEU A 149 8.28 9.84 0.47
N GLU A 150 7.98 10.09 -0.81
CA GLU A 150 7.10 11.18 -1.22
C GLU A 150 5.66 11.00 -0.71
N LEU A 151 5.15 9.76 -0.76
CA LEU A 151 3.85 9.40 -0.20
C LEU A 151 3.77 9.64 1.32
N LYS A 152 4.84 9.33 2.07
CA LYS A 152 4.93 9.64 3.51
C LYS A 152 4.87 11.15 3.75
N ASN A 153 5.60 11.93 2.96
CA ASN A 153 5.64 13.39 3.09
C ASN A 153 4.27 14.01 2.80
N SER A 154 3.57 13.55 1.77
CA SER A 154 2.23 14.06 1.40
C SER A 154 1.15 13.73 2.43
N VAL A 155 1.15 12.50 2.98
CA VAL A 155 0.27 12.15 4.11
C VAL A 155 0.60 12.95 5.37
N GLY A 156 1.89 13.19 5.63
CA GLY A 156 2.38 14.00 6.75
C GLY A 156 2.10 15.51 6.61
N ALA A 157 2.03 16.03 5.38
CA ALA A 157 1.75 17.44 5.08
C ALA A 157 0.28 17.80 5.23
N THR A 158 -0.63 16.82 5.20
CA THR A 158 -2.07 17.00 5.42
C THR A 158 -2.41 17.04 6.92
N ARG A 159 -1.53 17.62 7.75
CA ARG A 159 -1.59 17.63 9.22
C ARG A 159 -2.09 18.95 9.79
#